data_AF-A0A2V9BFE0-F1
#
_entry.id   AF-A0A2V9BFE0-F1
#
_cell.length_a   1.000
_cell.length_b   1.000
_cell.length_c   1.000
_cell.angle_alpha   90.00
_cell.angle_beta   90.00
_cell.angle_gamma   90.00
#
_symmetry.space_group_name_H-M   'P 1'
#
loop_
_entity.id
_entity.type
_entity.pdbx_description
1 polymer ?
#
loop_
_entity_poly.entity_id
_entity_poly.type
_entity_poly.pdbx_seq_one_letter_code
_entity_poly.pdbx_strand_id
1 'polypeptide(L)'
;MLLFAFACTPAVPAIKNMAVVVSAGSKLADVPLADLVKYCKGTAKSWPDGKNFVIVLKNPDAPDMHIALQKLFGGGVSDAKVAIAKLNETRQTVKIVDSDDDLLRTVDATPGAVGIVDVYSINSSVKVLRIDGKLPFDVGYPLKGN
;
A
#
# COMPACT_ATOMS: atom_id res chain seq x y z
N MET A 1 35.27 -13.93 -34.12
CA MET A 1 33.96 -14.19 -33.48
C MET A 1 34.07 -13.69 -32.05
N LEU A 2 33.54 -12.50 -31.76
CA LEU A 2 33.67 -11.84 -30.45
C LEU A 2 32.45 -12.20 -29.60
N LEU A 3 32.63 -12.92 -28.50
CA LEU A 3 31.56 -13.27 -27.57
C LEU A 3 31.33 -12.11 -26.59
N PHE A 4 30.20 -11.42 -26.70
CA PHE A 4 29.75 -10.49 -25.67
C PHE A 4 29.14 -11.28 -24.51
N ALA A 5 29.84 -11.34 -23.39
CA ALA A 5 29.27 -11.84 -22.14
C ALA A 5 28.37 -10.76 -21.53
N PHE A 6 27.05 -10.93 -21.63
CA PHE A 6 26.08 -10.13 -20.88
C PHE A 6 26.16 -10.52 -19.40
N ALA A 7 26.82 -9.69 -18.59
CA ALA A 7 26.77 -9.82 -17.14
C ALA A 7 25.38 -9.38 -16.66
N CYS A 8 24.48 -10.34 -16.44
CA CYS A 8 23.22 -10.10 -15.75
C CYS A 8 23.55 -9.84 -14.27
N THR A 9 23.57 -8.58 -13.85
CA THR A 9 23.73 -8.25 -12.44
C THR A 9 22.43 -8.61 -11.72
N PRO A 10 22.46 -9.46 -10.67
CA PRO A 10 21.28 -9.69 -9.88
C PRO A 10 20.94 -8.38 -9.14
N ALA A 11 19.80 -7.78 -9.48
CA ALA A 11 19.25 -6.70 -8.69
C ALA A 11 18.92 -7.26 -7.30
N VAL A 12 19.73 -6.90 -6.30
CA VAL A 12 19.41 -7.21 -4.91
C VAL A 12 18.08 -6.51 -4.62
N PRO A 13 17.05 -7.22 -4.15
CA PRO A 13 15.80 -6.56 -3.77
C PRO A 13 16.13 -5.59 -2.64
N ALA A 14 16.04 -4.29 -2.92
CA ALA A 14 16.19 -3.27 -1.91
C ALA A 14 15.06 -3.46 -0.89
N ILE A 15 15.41 -3.47 0.39
CA ILE A 15 14.43 -3.49 1.48
C ILE A 15 13.65 -2.17 1.39
N LYS A 16 12.39 -2.26 0.96
CA LYS A 16 11.51 -1.09 0.81
C LYS A 16 10.64 -0.94 2.05
N ASN A 17 10.62 0.28 2.59
CA ASN A 17 9.74 0.62 3.71
C ASN A 17 8.44 1.15 3.13
N MET A 18 7.33 0.47 3.43
CA MET A 18 6.03 0.81 2.84
C MET A 18 5.30 1.86 3.67
N ALA A 19 4.92 2.97 3.07
CA ALA A 19 4.12 4.00 3.70
C ALA A 19 2.63 3.85 3.38
N VAL A 20 1.81 4.27 4.34
CA VAL A 20 0.37 4.48 4.13
C VAL A 20 0.15 5.95 3.87
N VAL A 21 -0.43 6.29 2.72
CA VAL A 21 -0.58 7.68 2.26
C VAL A 21 -2.02 8.00 1.92
N VAL A 22 -2.38 9.27 2.04
CA VAL A 22 -3.66 9.83 1.59
C VAL A 22 -3.40 11.15 0.87
N SER A 23 -4.36 11.66 0.09
CA SER A 23 -4.23 13.02 -0.49
C SER A 23 -3.83 14.03 0.59
N ALA A 24 -2.94 14.98 0.24
CA ALA A 24 -2.39 15.95 1.17
C ALA A 24 -3.46 16.75 1.94
N GLY A 25 -4.60 17.05 1.29
CA GLY A 25 -5.74 17.75 1.89
C GLY A 25 -6.68 16.86 2.72
N SER A 26 -6.41 15.56 2.85
CA SER A 26 -7.29 14.64 3.59
C SER A 26 -7.34 14.96 5.08
N LYS A 27 -8.54 14.84 5.66
CA LYS A 27 -8.77 14.94 7.11
C LYS A 27 -8.71 13.58 7.82
N LEU A 28 -8.41 12.50 7.08
CA LEU A 28 -8.24 11.19 7.69
C LEU A 28 -7.11 11.26 8.73
N ALA A 29 -7.43 10.82 9.94
CA ALA A 29 -6.51 10.74 11.06
C ALA A 29 -5.60 9.52 10.92
N ASP A 30 -4.59 9.46 11.78
CA ASP A 30 -3.73 8.28 11.92
C ASP A 30 -4.57 7.05 12.31
N VAL A 31 -4.14 5.87 11.86
CA VAL A 31 -4.94 4.65 11.92
C VAL A 31 -4.14 3.53 12.60
N PRO A 32 -4.70 2.83 13.61
CA PRO A 32 -4.09 1.62 14.14
C PRO A 32 -3.96 0.53 13.06
N LEU A 33 -2.90 -0.27 13.07
CA LEU A 33 -2.73 -1.37 12.11
C LEU A 33 -3.94 -2.32 12.13
N ALA A 34 -4.45 -2.62 13.33
CA ALA A 34 -5.60 -3.50 13.51
C ALA A 34 -6.85 -2.96 12.79
N ASP A 35 -7.05 -1.64 12.76
CA ASP A 35 -8.17 -1.05 12.04
C ASP A 35 -7.93 -1.07 10.54
N LEU A 36 -6.70 -0.77 10.09
CA LEU A 36 -6.33 -0.90 8.68
C LEU A 36 -6.57 -2.33 8.15
N VAL A 37 -6.23 -3.35 8.94
CA VAL A 37 -6.51 -4.76 8.66
C VAL A 37 -8.01 -5.05 8.58
N LYS A 38 -8.84 -4.46 9.46
CA LYS A 38 -10.31 -4.64 9.40
C LYS A 38 -10.87 -4.17 8.06
N TYR A 39 -10.36 -3.05 7.55
CA TYR A 39 -10.76 -2.53 6.25
C TYR A 39 -10.29 -3.42 5.10
N CYS A 40 -9.02 -3.85 5.10
CA CYS A 40 -8.48 -4.77 4.10
C CYS A 40 -9.12 -6.18 4.13
N LYS A 41 -9.74 -6.57 5.25
CA LYS A 41 -10.51 -7.83 5.36
C LYS A 41 -12.01 -7.65 5.10
N GLY A 42 -12.47 -6.43 4.81
CA GLY A 42 -13.87 -6.12 4.54
C GLY A 42 -14.79 -6.20 5.76
N THR A 43 -14.22 -6.21 6.97
CA THR A 43 -14.99 -6.23 8.23
C THR A 43 -15.45 -4.84 8.68
N ALA A 44 -14.88 -3.79 8.09
CA ALA A 44 -15.31 -2.40 8.22
C ALA A 44 -15.50 -1.79 6.82
N LYS A 45 -16.60 -1.03 6.63
CA LYS A 45 -17.10 -0.64 5.29
C LYS A 45 -16.78 0.80 4.86
N SER A 46 -16.49 1.69 5.81
CA SER A 46 -16.19 3.10 5.57
C SER A 46 -15.08 3.57 6.47
N TRP A 47 -14.26 4.50 5.99
CA TRP A 47 -13.22 5.13 6.80
C TRP A 47 -13.82 5.89 7.99
N PRO A 48 -13.03 6.18 9.05
CA PRO A 48 -13.48 6.95 10.20
C PRO A 48 -14.00 8.35 9.85
N ASP A 49 -13.59 8.92 8.72
CA ASP A 49 -14.06 10.20 8.21
C ASP A 49 -15.38 10.11 7.42
N GLY A 50 -16.01 8.92 7.37
CA GLY A 50 -17.26 8.66 6.69
C GLY A 50 -17.15 8.43 5.18
N LYS A 51 -15.95 8.53 4.59
CA LYS A 51 -15.76 8.29 3.15
C LYS A 51 -15.77 6.80 2.82
N ASN A 52 -16.08 6.53 1.55
CA ASN A 52 -16.01 5.19 0.99
C ASN A 52 -14.59 4.64 1.12
N PHE A 53 -14.51 3.35 1.47
CA PHE A 53 -13.24 2.64 1.48
C PHE A 53 -12.71 2.49 0.05
N VAL A 54 -11.55 3.10 -0.21
CA VAL A 54 -10.76 2.93 -1.43
C VAL A 54 -9.31 2.69 -1.03
N ILE A 55 -8.75 1.53 -1.39
CA ILE A 55 -7.31 1.27 -1.29
C ILE A 55 -6.68 1.29 -2.68
N VAL A 56 -5.50 1.89 -2.79
CA VAL A 56 -4.67 1.89 -3.99
C VAL A 56 -3.37 1.17 -3.67
N LEU A 57 -3.02 0.17 -4.48
CA LEU A 57 -1.79 -0.61 -4.32
C LEU A 57 -1.19 -0.95 -5.68
N LYS A 58 0.12 -1.22 -5.72
CA LYS A 58 0.75 -1.79 -6.90
C LYS A 58 0.44 -3.27 -7.05
N ASN A 59 0.85 -3.86 -8.17
CA ASN A 59 0.70 -5.29 -8.44
C ASN A 59 1.02 -6.15 -7.20
N PRO A 60 0.05 -6.95 -6.68
CA PRO A 60 0.27 -7.80 -5.52
C PRO A 60 1.39 -8.84 -5.68
N ASP A 61 1.75 -9.20 -6.93
CA ASP A 61 2.86 -10.11 -7.21
C ASP A 61 4.24 -9.45 -7.04
N ALA A 62 4.30 -8.11 -7.01
CA ALA A 62 5.55 -7.39 -6.87
C ALA A 62 6.21 -7.69 -5.50
N PRO A 63 7.50 -8.07 -5.44
CA PRO A 63 8.16 -8.47 -4.20
C PRO A 63 8.11 -7.42 -3.09
N ASP A 64 8.13 -6.14 -3.46
CA ASP A 64 8.06 -5.02 -2.52
C ASP A 64 6.69 -4.90 -1.83
N MET A 65 5.64 -5.47 -2.41
CA MET A 65 4.30 -5.47 -1.83
C MET A 65 4.09 -6.59 -0.82
N HIS A 66 4.87 -7.68 -0.84
CA HIS A 66 4.55 -8.92 -0.11
C HIS A 66 4.40 -8.71 1.40
N ILE A 67 5.27 -7.92 2.02
CA ILE A 67 5.19 -7.61 3.46
C ILE A 67 3.93 -6.80 3.77
N ALA A 68 3.63 -5.77 2.97
CA ALA A 68 2.41 -5.00 3.16
C ALA A 68 1.16 -5.88 2.99
N LEU A 69 1.14 -6.77 1.99
CA LEU A 69 0.02 -7.68 1.79
C LEU A 69 -0.15 -8.64 2.98
N GLN A 70 0.94 -9.22 3.46
CA GLN A 70 0.94 -10.10 4.63
C GLN A 70 0.38 -9.39 5.86
N LYS A 71 0.83 -8.17 6.14
CA LYS A 71 0.41 -7.41 7.31
C LYS A 71 -1.04 -6.94 7.21
N LEU A 72 -1.48 -6.51 6.02
CA LEU A 72 -2.78 -5.86 5.82
C LEU A 72 -3.91 -6.84 5.54
N PHE A 73 -3.67 -7.84 4.69
CA PHE A 73 -4.68 -8.83 4.31
C PHE A 73 -4.59 -10.11 5.15
N GLY A 74 -3.51 -10.28 5.92
CA GLY A 74 -3.35 -11.36 6.90
C GLY A 74 -2.94 -12.70 6.31
N GLY A 75 -2.37 -12.72 5.09
CA GLY A 75 -1.93 -13.92 4.39
C GLY A 75 -0.96 -13.61 3.24
N GLY A 76 -0.56 -14.63 2.49
CA GLY A 76 0.35 -14.44 1.35
C GLY A 76 -0.30 -13.70 0.17
N VAL A 77 0.43 -13.57 -0.94
CA VAL A 77 -0.07 -12.94 -2.17
C VAL A 77 -1.41 -13.55 -2.63
N SER A 78 -1.54 -14.88 -2.56
CA SER A 78 -2.78 -15.59 -2.93
C SER A 78 -3.97 -15.19 -2.05
N ASP A 79 -3.78 -15.14 -0.73
CA ASP A 79 -4.82 -14.74 0.22
C ASP A 79 -5.24 -13.28 0.00
N ALA A 80 -4.25 -12.41 -0.23
CA ALA A 80 -4.49 -11.01 -0.54
C ALA A 80 -5.31 -10.84 -1.83
N LYS A 81 -4.99 -11.58 -2.90
CA LYS A 81 -5.77 -11.56 -4.15
C LYS A 81 -7.22 -11.99 -3.94
N VAL A 82 -7.46 -13.05 -3.15
CA VAL A 82 -8.82 -13.50 -2.80
C VAL A 82 -9.57 -12.43 -2.01
N ALA A 83 -8.92 -11.81 -1.01
CA ALA A 83 -9.50 -10.74 -0.23
C ALA A 83 -9.83 -9.50 -1.10
N ILE A 84 -8.93 -9.12 -1.99
CA ILE A 84 -9.12 -8.01 -2.95
C ILE A 84 -10.31 -8.26 -3.87
N ALA A 85 -10.43 -9.47 -4.43
CA ALA A 85 -11.57 -9.85 -5.26
C ALA A 85 -12.90 -9.71 -4.49
N LYS A 86 -12.95 -10.26 -3.27
CA LYS A 86 -14.13 -10.18 -2.39
C LYS A 86 -14.49 -8.74 -2.00
N LEU A 87 -13.51 -7.89 -1.71
CA LEU A 87 -13.74 -6.48 -1.42
C LEU A 87 -14.43 -5.79 -2.60
N ASN A 88 -13.91 -6.00 -3.81
CA ASN A 88 -14.46 -5.40 -5.03
C ASN A 88 -15.89 -5.88 -5.33
N GLU A 89 -16.22 -7.15 -5.07
CA GLU A 89 -17.60 -7.66 -5.16
C GLU A 89 -18.57 -6.94 -4.19
N THR A 90 -18.07 -6.54 -3.02
CA THR A 90 -18.86 -5.84 -1.98
C THR A 90 -18.84 -4.31 -2.10
N ARG A 91 -18.39 -3.78 -3.25
CA ARG A 91 -18.21 -2.34 -3.54
C ARG A 91 -17.14 -1.61 -2.71
N GLN A 92 -16.36 -2.33 -1.92
CA GLN A 92 -15.16 -1.81 -1.29
C GLN A 92 -14.04 -1.81 -2.33
N THR A 93 -13.60 -0.62 -2.76
CA THR A 93 -12.77 -0.53 -3.96
C THR A 93 -11.30 -0.75 -3.63
N VAL A 94 -10.67 -1.73 -4.27
CA VAL A 94 -9.21 -1.86 -4.32
C VAL A 94 -8.76 -1.63 -5.75
N LYS A 95 -8.00 -0.55 -5.98
CA LYS A 95 -7.40 -0.19 -7.27
C LYS A 95 -5.97 -0.71 -7.33
N ILE A 96 -5.67 -1.50 -8.35
CA ILE A 96 -4.30 -1.93 -8.67
C ILE A 96 -3.77 -0.99 -9.76
N VAL A 97 -2.57 -0.46 -9.56
CA VAL A 97 -1.89 0.46 -10.50
C VAL A 97 -0.49 -0.04 -10.84
N ASP A 98 0.07 0.45 -11.95
CA ASP A 98 1.32 -0.09 -12.50
C ASP A 98 2.59 0.55 -11.92
N SER A 99 2.50 1.79 -11.40
CA SER A 99 3.65 2.55 -10.93
C SER A 99 3.37 3.31 -9.62
N ASP A 100 4.44 3.73 -8.92
CA ASP A 100 4.30 4.57 -7.74
C ASP A 100 3.74 5.97 -8.10
N ASP A 101 4.10 6.52 -9.26
CA ASP A 101 3.54 7.78 -9.76
C ASP A 101 2.03 7.68 -10.00
N ASP A 102 1.57 6.59 -10.61
CA ASP A 102 0.13 6.36 -10.84
C ASP A 102 -0.61 6.14 -9.53
N LEU A 103 0.04 5.52 -8.54
CA LEU A 103 -0.49 5.37 -7.20
C LEU A 103 -0.72 6.74 -6.55
N LEU A 104 0.29 7.60 -6.54
CA LEU A 104 0.21 8.92 -5.91
C LEU A 104 -0.82 9.81 -6.60
N ARG A 105 -0.86 9.79 -7.95
CA ARG A 105 -1.88 10.50 -8.73
C ARG A 105 -3.29 9.98 -8.41
N THR A 106 -3.47 8.67 -8.32
CA THR A 106 -4.77 8.07 -8.03
C THR A 106 -5.24 8.41 -6.61
N VAL A 107 -4.33 8.39 -5.64
CA VAL A 107 -4.61 8.75 -4.24
C VAL A 107 -5.01 10.22 -4.13
N ASP A 108 -4.29 11.11 -4.81
CA ASP A 108 -4.58 12.54 -4.78
C ASP A 108 -5.93 12.87 -5.46
N ALA A 109 -6.21 12.23 -6.61
CA ALA A 109 -7.43 12.47 -7.38
C ALA A 109 -8.68 11.76 -6.84
N THR A 110 -8.55 10.79 -5.92
CA THR A 110 -9.68 9.99 -5.44
C THR A 110 -10.01 10.34 -3.98
N PRO A 111 -11.13 11.04 -3.70
CA PRO A 111 -11.56 11.31 -2.33
C PRO A 111 -11.75 10.01 -1.53
N GLY A 112 -11.07 9.90 -0.39
CA GLY A 112 -11.14 8.71 0.47
C GLY A 112 -10.19 7.59 0.04
N ALA A 113 -9.32 7.80 -0.95
CA ALA A 113 -8.27 6.83 -1.25
C ALA A 113 -7.15 6.83 -0.20
N VAL A 114 -6.73 5.61 0.15
CA VAL A 114 -5.54 5.31 0.92
C VAL A 114 -4.58 4.51 0.04
N GLY A 115 -3.37 5.01 -0.16
CA GLY A 115 -2.32 4.35 -0.93
C GLY A 115 -1.33 3.58 -0.06
N ILE A 116 -0.83 2.46 -0.59
CA ILE A 116 0.28 1.71 -0.01
C ILE A 116 1.47 1.78 -0.96
N VAL A 117 2.50 2.55 -0.61
CA VAL A 117 3.59 2.94 -1.52
C VAL A 117 4.95 2.84 -0.86
N ASP A 118 6.01 2.68 -1.63
CA ASP A 118 7.38 2.82 -1.12
C ASP A 118 7.61 4.24 -0.58
N VAL A 119 8.20 4.36 0.62
CA VAL A 119 8.47 5.63 1.28
C VAL A 119 9.31 6.58 0.42
N TYR A 120 10.20 6.02 -0.41
CA TYR A 120 11.09 6.82 -1.26
C TYR A 120 10.39 7.41 -2.48
N SER A 121 9.17 6.96 -2.79
CA SER A 121 8.40 7.47 -3.92
C SER A 121 7.48 8.64 -3.51
N ILE A 122 7.30 8.88 -2.21
CA ILE A 122 6.42 9.93 -1.68
C ILE A 122 6.84 11.31 -2.17
N ASN A 123 5.85 12.11 -2.58
CA ASN A 123 6.01 13.52 -2.91
C ASN A 123 4.92 14.37 -2.23
N SER A 124 4.86 15.66 -2.55
CA SER A 124 3.96 16.62 -1.89
C SER A 124 2.47 16.49 -2.22
N SER A 125 2.06 15.62 -3.16
CA SER A 125 0.63 15.40 -3.47
C SER A 125 -0.08 14.60 -2.38
N VAL A 126 0.67 13.93 -1.51
CA VAL A 126 0.13 13.09 -0.45
C VAL A 126 0.69 13.48 0.91
N LYS A 127 -0.01 13.07 1.97
CA LYS A 127 0.53 13.04 3.33
C LYS A 127 0.63 11.59 3.81
N VAL A 128 1.60 11.33 4.69
CA VAL A 128 1.79 10.02 5.32
C VAL A 128 0.92 9.92 6.56
N LEU A 129 0.19 8.82 6.69
CA LEU A 129 -0.52 8.47 7.91
C LEU A 129 0.42 7.72 8.85
N ARG A 130 0.34 8.01 10.16
CA ARG A 130 0.99 7.17 11.15
C ARG A 130 0.19 5.89 11.34
N ILE A 131 0.91 4.77 11.42
CA ILE A 131 0.33 3.47 11.73
C ILE A 131 0.84 3.05 13.11
N ASP A 132 -0.08 2.79 14.04
CA ASP A 132 0.24 2.59 15.46
C ASP A 132 1.12 3.71 16.05
N GLY A 133 0.81 4.96 15.66
CA GLY A 133 1.54 6.16 16.06
C GLY A 133 2.90 6.36 15.38
N LYS A 134 3.32 5.47 14.47
CA LYS A 134 4.66 5.46 13.87
C LYS A 134 4.66 5.85 12.40
N LEU A 135 5.69 6.58 11.99
CA LEU A 135 6.06 6.84 10.60
C LEU A 135 6.96 5.73 10.04
N PRO A 136 7.14 5.64 8.71
CA PRO A 136 7.91 4.57 8.07
C PRO A 136 9.35 4.36 8.57
N PHE A 137 9.99 5.42 9.08
CA PHE A 137 11.35 5.38 9.60
C PHE A 137 11.42 5.22 11.13
N ASP A 138 10.29 5.25 11.83
CA ASP A 138 10.25 5.07 13.27
C ASP A 138 10.53 3.59 13.63
N VAL A 139 11.23 3.39 14.74
CA VAL A 139 11.50 2.03 15.26
C VAL A 139 10.19 1.32 15.59
N GLY A 140 10.03 0.11 15.07
CA GLY A 140 8.83 -0.71 15.28
C GLY A 140 7.65 -0.35 14.37
N TYR A 141 7.88 0.42 13.29
CA TYR A 141 6.86 0.64 12.27
C TYR A 141 6.41 -0.68 11.63
N PRO A 142 5.09 -0.96 11.54
CA PRO A 142 4.60 -2.30 11.24
C PRO A 142 4.73 -2.75 9.78
N LEU A 143 4.89 -1.81 8.83
CA LEU A 143 5.01 -2.09 7.40
C LEU A 143 6.44 -1.88 6.89
N LYS A 144 7.42 -2.02 7.79
CA LYS A 144 8.84 -1.97 7.44
C LYS A 144 9.22 -3.19 6.60
N GLY A 145 9.99 -2.97 5.53
CA GLY A 145 10.59 -4.07 4.77
C GLY A 145 11.60 -4.84 5.64
N ASN A 146 11.75 -6.14 5.38
CA ASN A 146 12.77 -7.00 5.98
C ASN A 146 13.93 -7.25 5.02
#